data_AF-A0A5B6ZEK1-F1
#
_entry.id   AF-A0A5B6ZEK1-F1
#
_cell.length_a   1.000
_cell.length_b   1.000
_cell.length_c   1.000
_cell.angle_alpha   90.00
_cell.angle_beta   90.00
_cell.angle_gamma   90.00
#
_symmetry.space_group_name_H-M   'P 1'
#
loop_
_entity.id
_entity.type
_entity.pdbx_description
1 polymer ?
#
loop_
_entity_poly.entity_id
_entity_poly.type
_entity_poly.pdbx_seq_one_letter_code
_entity_poly.pdbx_strand_id
1 'polypeptide(L)'
;MFSLQICTYLLEFACMYTHSKTRLRVRVSNGTKWIIYKSAMAMAGVDASHCIAVGDSLHHDIKGANLAGIQSAFITGGIHATELGVGKFGEAADQSSVHALALKYDAYPSYVLPSFMW
;
A
#
# COMPACT_ATOMS: atom_id res chain seq x y z
N MET A 1 -0.68 -17.54 -21.87
CA MET A 1 -1.56 -18.25 -20.92
C MET A 1 -0.80 -18.42 -19.60
N PHE A 2 -0.68 -17.34 -18.83
CA PHE A 2 -0.24 -17.37 -17.42
C PHE A 2 -1.36 -16.67 -16.66
N SER A 3 -2.44 -17.42 -16.49
CA SER A 3 -3.69 -17.00 -15.87
C SER A 3 -3.89 -17.89 -14.66
N LEU A 4 -4.16 -17.29 -13.50
CA LEU A 4 -4.67 -17.95 -12.29
C LEU A 4 -3.72 -18.90 -11.52
N GLN A 5 -2.55 -18.43 -11.05
CA GLN A 5 -1.85 -19.16 -9.96
C GLN A 5 -1.30 -18.28 -8.83
N ILE A 6 -1.84 -17.07 -8.67
CA ILE A 6 -1.64 -16.23 -7.47
C ILE A 6 -2.82 -16.37 -6.48
N CYS A 7 -3.87 -17.09 -6.87
CA CYS A 7 -5.20 -17.04 -6.23
C CYS A 7 -5.35 -17.77 -4.87
N THR A 8 -4.34 -18.48 -4.35
CA THR A 8 -4.50 -19.19 -3.05
C THR A 8 -3.30 -19.12 -2.10
N TYR A 9 -2.15 -18.60 -2.51
CA TYR A 9 -0.98 -18.48 -1.63
C TYR A 9 -0.76 -17.08 -1.04
N LEU A 10 -1.63 -16.11 -1.37
CA LEU A 10 -1.54 -14.73 -0.86
C LEU A 10 -2.66 -14.37 0.13
N LEU A 11 -3.25 -15.37 0.80
CA LEU A 11 -4.35 -15.19 1.76
C LEU A 11 -3.90 -15.02 3.22
N GLU A 12 -2.60 -15.14 3.51
CA GLU A 12 -2.05 -14.89 4.86
C GLU A 12 -1.45 -13.48 5.04
N PHE A 13 -1.39 -12.67 3.99
CA PHE A 13 -0.96 -11.28 4.12
C PHE A 13 -2.15 -10.43 4.52
N ALA A 14 -2.15 -9.92 5.76
CA ALA A 14 -3.14 -8.96 6.22
C ALA A 14 -3.02 -7.67 5.38
N CYS A 15 -3.77 -7.61 4.29
CA CYS A 15 -3.85 -6.44 3.43
C CYS A 15 -4.60 -5.34 4.19
N MET A 16 -3.86 -4.33 4.66
CA MET A 16 -4.45 -3.13 5.22
C MET A 16 -4.70 -2.14 4.10
N TYR A 17 -5.89 -2.21 3.51
CA TYR A 17 -6.35 -1.28 2.49
C TYR A 17 -6.96 -0.02 3.13
N THR A 18 -6.39 1.14 2.83
CA THR A 18 -6.82 2.44 3.36
C THR A 18 -7.47 3.32 2.28
N HIS A 19 -8.63 2.91 1.75
CA HIS A 19 -9.62 3.88 1.27
C HIS A 19 -11.08 3.39 1.38
N SER A 20 -11.85 4.04 2.25
CA SER A 20 -13.31 3.96 2.49
C SER A 20 -13.86 2.80 3.35
N LYS A 21 -14.29 3.17 4.57
CA LYS A 21 -15.31 2.57 5.45
C LYS A 21 -15.60 1.05 5.30
N THR A 22 -14.81 0.21 5.98
CA THR A 22 -15.30 -1.07 6.51
C THR A 22 -15.10 -1.13 8.03
N ARG A 23 -16.09 -1.72 8.69
CA ARG A 23 -16.51 -1.45 10.07
C ARG A 23 -15.64 -2.16 11.11
N LEU A 24 -14.40 -1.71 11.32
CA LEU A 24 -13.65 -1.94 12.55
C LEU A 24 -13.52 -0.61 13.30
N ARG A 25 -14.21 -0.51 14.44
CA ARG A 25 -14.33 0.73 15.21
C ARG A 25 -13.07 0.94 16.06
N VAL A 26 -11.94 1.24 15.41
CA VAL A 26 -10.75 1.72 16.10
C VAL A 26 -10.96 3.22 16.38
N ARG A 27 -11.09 3.61 17.65
CA ARG A 27 -11.09 5.03 18.03
C ARG A 27 -9.65 5.54 17.93
N VAL A 28 -9.34 6.28 16.85
CA VAL A 28 -8.04 6.91 16.67
C VAL A 28 -8.14 8.36 17.14
N SER A 29 -7.59 8.64 18.31
CA SER A 29 -7.34 10.00 18.80
C SER A 29 -6.05 10.52 18.15
N ASN A 30 -6.17 11.34 17.09
CA ASN A 30 -5.13 12.20 16.50
C ASN A 30 -3.67 11.65 16.45
N GLY A 31 -3.50 10.35 16.22
CA GLY A 31 -2.20 9.67 16.23
C GLY A 31 -1.61 9.48 14.84
N THR A 32 -0.29 9.52 14.74
CA THR A 32 0.50 9.35 13.51
C THR A 32 0.13 8.06 12.75
N LYS A 33 0.03 8.11 11.42
CA LYS A 33 -0.47 7.02 10.56
C LYS A 33 0.25 5.67 10.69
N TRP A 34 1.46 5.59 11.22
CA TRP A 34 2.11 4.29 11.47
C TRP A 34 1.53 3.53 12.68
N ILE A 35 0.83 4.22 13.59
CA ILE A 35 0.20 3.60 14.76
C ILE A 35 -0.92 2.65 14.33
N ILE A 36 -1.66 2.96 13.26
CA ILE A 36 -2.74 2.10 12.78
C ILE A 36 -2.21 0.73 12.33
N TYR A 37 -1.06 0.68 11.67
CA TYR A 37 -0.43 -0.57 11.24
C TYR A 37 -0.03 -1.42 12.45
N LYS A 38 0.60 -0.81 13.47
CA LYS A 38 0.98 -1.52 14.69
C LYS A 38 -0.23 -2.05 15.46
N SER A 39 -1.28 -1.24 15.59
CA SER A 39 -2.52 -1.68 16.25
C SER A 39 -3.20 -2.81 15.49
N ALA A 40 -3.25 -2.74 14.17
CA ALA A 40 -3.86 -3.78 13.36
C ALA A 40 -3.06 -5.10 13.38
N MET A 41 -1.73 -5.03 13.30
CA MET A 41 -0.86 -6.19 13.51
C MET A 41 -1.12 -6.85 14.86
N ALA A 42 -1.20 -6.06 15.93
CA ALA A 42 -1.51 -6.55 17.26
C ALA A 42 -2.91 -7.17 17.36
N MET A 43 -3.92 -6.59 16.71
CA MET A 43 -5.28 -7.14 16.69
C MET A 43 -5.38 -8.43 15.87
N ALA A 44 -4.62 -8.54 14.78
CA ALA A 44 -4.60 -9.72 13.93
C ALA A 44 -3.67 -10.82 14.48
N GLY A 45 -2.81 -10.52 15.46
CA GLY A 45 -1.87 -11.47 16.03
C GLY A 45 -0.76 -11.88 15.05
N VAL A 46 -0.34 -10.96 14.18
CA VAL A 46 0.66 -11.21 13.13
C VAL A 46 1.84 -10.25 13.25
N ASP A 47 3.01 -10.73 12.81
CA ASP A 47 4.22 -9.92 12.75
C ASP A 47 4.30 -9.09 11.46
N ALA A 48 5.18 -8.08 11.47
CA ALA A 48 5.43 -7.20 10.34
C ALA A 48 5.83 -7.93 9.05
N SER A 49 6.53 -9.07 9.17
CA SER A 49 6.93 -9.93 8.03
C SER A 49 5.75 -10.57 7.31
N HIS A 50 4.58 -10.64 7.95
CA HIS A 50 3.33 -11.19 7.40
C HIS A 50 2.37 -10.08 6.95
N CYS A 51 2.81 -8.83 6.90
CA CYS A 51 1.97 -7.68 6.61
C CYS A 51 2.47 -6.91 5.40
N ILE A 52 1.52 -6.49 4.57
CA ILE A 52 1.77 -5.56 3.47
C ILE A 52 0.71 -4.47 3.44
N ALA A 53 1.14 -3.22 3.39
CA ALA A 53 0.27 -2.09 3.12
C ALA A 53 0.05 -1.97 1.61
N VAL A 54 -1.19 -1.79 1.17
CA VAL A 54 -1.52 -1.56 -0.24
C VAL A 54 -2.24 -0.23 -0.35
N GLY A 55 -1.71 0.69 -1.15
CA GLY A 55 -2.30 2.01 -1.30
C GLY A 55 -1.63 2.85 -2.39
N ASP A 56 -2.29 3.95 -2.73
CA ASP A 56 -1.90 4.87 -3.79
C ASP A 56 -1.33 6.19 -3.26
N SER A 57 -1.27 6.38 -1.94
CA SER A 57 -0.71 7.58 -1.33
C SER A 57 0.70 7.33 -0.79
N LEU A 58 1.71 7.96 -1.40
CA LEU A 58 3.08 7.91 -0.89
C LEU A 58 3.20 8.51 0.51
N HIS A 59 2.52 9.62 0.75
CA HIS A 59 2.58 10.34 2.01
C HIS A 59 1.88 9.61 3.18
N HIS A 60 0.95 8.70 2.88
CA HIS A 60 0.11 8.07 3.90
C HIS A 60 0.32 6.57 4.00
N ASP A 61 0.17 5.86 2.90
CA ASP A 61 0.21 4.41 2.89
C ASP A 61 1.66 3.95 2.91
N ILE A 62 2.47 4.45 1.98
CA ILE A 62 3.87 4.03 1.84
C ILE A 62 4.72 4.59 2.99
N LYS A 63 4.63 5.89 3.28
CA LYS A 63 5.37 6.47 4.42
C LYS A 63 4.92 5.87 5.75
N GLY A 64 3.61 5.59 5.90
CA GLY A 64 3.08 4.94 7.09
C GLY A 64 3.63 3.52 7.26
N ALA A 65 3.69 2.76 6.18
CA ALA A 65 4.26 1.41 6.14
C ALA A 65 5.76 1.40 6.45
N ASN A 66 6.54 2.30 5.82
CA ASN A 66 7.97 2.45 6.10
C ASN A 66 8.23 2.75 7.58
N LEU A 67 7.46 3.67 8.19
CA LEU A 67 7.58 4.01 9.61
C LEU A 67 7.09 2.88 10.54
N ALA A 68 6.17 2.04 10.07
CA ALA A 68 5.70 0.87 10.80
C ALA A 68 6.63 -0.35 10.65
N GLY A 69 7.58 -0.31 9.72
CA GLY A 69 8.50 -1.42 9.44
C GLY A 69 7.85 -2.58 8.68
N ILE A 70 6.79 -2.33 7.91
CA ILE A 70 6.09 -3.33 7.11
C ILE A 70 6.36 -3.12 5.62
N GLN A 71 6.14 -4.17 4.81
CA GLN A 71 6.21 -4.05 3.35
C GLN A 71 5.07 -3.18 2.82
N SER A 72 5.26 -2.61 1.62
CA SER A 72 4.21 -1.84 0.98
C SER A 72 4.18 -1.99 -0.53
N ALA A 73 2.98 -2.08 -1.10
CA ALA A 73 2.71 -2.01 -2.52
C ALA A 73 2.08 -0.66 -2.89
N PHE A 74 2.75 0.09 -3.75
CA PHE A 74 2.30 1.37 -4.28
C PHE A 74 1.48 1.19 -5.55
N ILE A 75 0.24 1.66 -5.54
CA ILE A 75 -0.67 1.60 -6.69
C ILE A 75 -0.56 2.88 -7.51
N THR A 76 -0.01 2.79 -8.72
CA THR A 76 0.30 3.97 -9.56
C THR A 76 -0.92 4.56 -10.24
N GLY A 77 -2.00 3.79 -10.39
CA GLY A 77 -3.26 4.24 -10.99
C GLY A 77 -4.16 5.08 -10.07
N GLY A 78 -3.69 5.49 -8.89
CA GLY A 78 -4.47 6.26 -7.92
C GLY A 78 -4.12 7.76 -7.88
N ILE A 79 -4.05 8.38 -6.70
CA ILE A 79 -3.91 9.85 -6.55
C ILE A 79 -2.70 10.47 -7.25
N HIS A 80 -1.62 9.70 -7.44
CA HIS A 80 -0.41 10.16 -8.13
C HIS A 80 -0.39 9.82 -9.63
N ALA A 81 -1.46 9.26 -10.20
CA ALA A 81 -1.50 8.85 -11.61
C ALA A 81 -1.11 9.99 -12.57
N THR A 82 -1.62 11.20 -12.34
CA THR A 82 -1.27 12.39 -13.13
C THR A 82 0.22 12.76 -13.01
N GLU A 83 0.78 12.71 -11.79
CA GLU A 83 2.21 12.99 -11.57
C GLU A 83 3.12 11.93 -12.21
N LEU A 84 2.61 10.69 -12.33
CA LEU A 84 3.31 9.57 -12.94
C LEU A 84 3.09 9.46 -14.46
N GLY A 85 2.23 10.31 -15.05
CA GLY A 85 1.86 10.22 -16.45
C GLY A 85 1.02 8.99 -16.82
N VAL A 86 0.36 8.36 -15.84
CA VAL A 86 -0.51 7.21 -16.03
C VAL A 86 -1.91 7.70 -16.38
N GLY A 87 -2.38 7.36 -17.59
CA GLY A 87 -3.67 7.83 -18.11
C GLY A 87 -4.73 6.74 -18.23
N LYS A 88 -4.33 5.46 -18.20
CA LYS A 88 -5.22 4.32 -18.35
C LYS A 88 -5.16 3.37 -17.16
N PHE A 89 -6.29 2.74 -16.85
CA PHE A 89 -6.32 1.69 -15.83
C PHE A 89 -5.40 0.54 -16.22
N GLY A 90 -4.54 0.11 -15.29
CA GLY A 90 -3.59 -0.98 -15.52
C GLY A 90 -2.35 -0.59 -16.34
N GLU A 91 -2.21 0.68 -16.73
CA GLU A 91 -0.99 1.19 -17.37
C GLU A 91 0.15 1.27 -16.35
N ALA A 92 1.31 0.74 -16.74
CA ALA A 92 2.50 0.78 -15.90
C ALA A 92 3.12 2.18 -15.93
N ALA A 93 3.41 2.72 -14.75
CA ALA A 93 4.17 3.96 -14.63
C ALA A 93 5.65 3.75 -15.05
N ASP A 94 6.26 4.81 -15.57
CA ASP A 94 7.70 4.83 -15.81
C ASP A 94 8.48 4.70 -14.49
N GLN A 95 9.51 3.84 -14.47
CA GLN A 95 10.29 3.54 -13.28
C GLN A 95 11.06 4.76 -12.75
N SER A 96 11.55 5.63 -13.65
CA SER A 96 12.27 6.84 -13.25
C SER A 96 11.32 7.84 -12.61
N SER A 97 10.10 7.97 -13.14
CA SER A 97 9.03 8.78 -12.54
C SER A 97 8.66 8.27 -11.15
N VAL A 98 8.48 6.96 -10.98
CA VAL A 98 8.19 6.36 -9.66
C VAL A 98 9.33 6.60 -8.67
N HIS A 99 10.58 6.43 -9.11
CA HIS A 99 11.76 6.68 -8.28
C HIS A 99 11.86 8.16 -7.85
N ALA A 100 11.68 9.09 -8.79
CA ALA A 100 11.67 10.52 -8.50
C ALA A 100 10.57 10.90 -7.49
N LEU A 101 9.40 10.28 -7.63
CA LEU A 101 8.29 10.50 -6.71
C LEU A 101 8.58 9.92 -5.32
N ALA A 102 9.14 8.71 -5.24
CA ALA A 102 9.56 8.11 -3.99
C ALA A 102 10.57 8.99 -3.23
N LEU A 103 11.55 9.56 -3.94
CA LEU A 103 12.51 10.52 -3.38
C LEU A 103 11.83 11.80 -2.91
N LYS A 104 10.95 12.38 -3.73
CA LYS A 104 10.20 13.62 -3.41
C LYS A 104 9.40 13.50 -2.11
N TYR A 105 8.78 12.35 -1.88
CA TYR A 105 7.95 12.10 -0.69
C TYR A 105 8.70 11.42 0.45
N ASP A 106 9.99 11.11 0.27
CA ASP A 106 10.81 10.29 1.19
C ASP A 106 10.06 9.01 1.61
N ALA A 107 9.45 8.33 0.64
CA ALA A 107 8.61 7.15 0.86
C ALA A 107 8.97 6.08 -0.17
N TYR A 108 9.40 4.91 0.30
CA TYR A 108 10.03 3.88 -0.52
C TYR A 108 9.16 2.63 -0.54
N PRO A 109 8.39 2.39 -1.61
CA PRO A 109 7.57 1.21 -1.71
C PRO A 109 8.42 -0.04 -1.96
N SER A 110 8.01 -1.17 -1.38
CA SER A 110 8.62 -2.49 -1.65
C SER A 110 8.23 -3.02 -3.03
N TYR A 111 7.01 -2.71 -3.46
CA TYR A 111 6.45 -3.12 -4.74
C TYR A 111 5.68 -1.98 -5.39
N VAL A 112 5.60 -1.99 -6.72
CA VAL A 112 4.86 -1.01 -7.51
C VAL A 112 3.93 -1.77 -8.44
N LEU A 113 2.64 -1.44 -8.40
CA LEU A 113 1.60 -2.11 -9.17
C LEU A 113 0.77 -1.07 -9.92
N PRO A 114 0.38 -1.34 -11.18
CA PRO A 114 -0.43 -0.40 -11.95
C PRO A 114 -1.87 -0.31 -11.44
N SER A 115 -2.40 -1.40 -10.90
CA SER A 115 -3.73 -1.49 -10.32
C SER A 115 -3.81 -2.62 -9.29
N PHE A 116 -4.86 -2.59 -8.47
CA PHE A 116 -5.23 -3.64 -7.54
C PHE A 116 -6.68 -4.07 -7.84
N MET A 117 -6.93 -5.37 -7.91
CA MET A 117 -8.25 -5.97 -8.19
C MET A 117 -8.47 -7.14 -7.23
N TRP A 118 -9.70 -7.33 -6.76
CA TRP A 118 -10.12 -8.38 -5.83
C TRP A 118 -11.34 -9.13 -6.33
#